data_AF-A0A5B6TJQ7-F1
#
_entry.id   AF-A0A5B6TJQ7-F1
#
_cell.length_a   1.000
_cell.length_b   1.000
_cell.length_c   1.000
_cell.angle_alpha   90.00
_cell.angle_beta   90.00
_cell.angle_gamma   90.00
#
_symmetry.space_group_name_H-M   'P 1'
#
loop_
_entity.id
_entity.type
_entity.pdbx_description
1 polymer ?
#
loop_
_entity_poly.entity_id
_entity_poly.type
_entity_poly.pdbx_seq_one_letter_code
_entity_poly.pdbx_strand_id
1 'polypeptide(L)'
;MRSFVLWIIILGSTVLALLFGITWSSRLNLEYNEEGRYFDTNALVTYDQAALLVYGALTLLFTLIGIGGYIYTAKSFNNLIKEVKL
;
A
#
# COMPACT_ATOMS: atom_id res chain seq x y z
N MET A 1 21.07 -0.37 13.90
CA MET A 1 20.18 -1.48 13.52
C MET A 1 18.70 -1.10 13.48
N ARG A 2 18.12 -0.56 14.56
CA ARG A 2 16.68 -0.20 14.62
C ARG A 2 16.22 0.73 13.48
N SER A 3 16.99 1.78 13.15
CA SER A 3 16.65 2.71 12.05
C SER A 3 16.68 2.04 10.67
N PHE A 4 17.60 1.11 10.44
CA PHE A 4 17.70 0.37 9.18
C PHE A 4 16.48 -0.53 8.95
N VAL A 5 16.04 -1.24 9.99
CA VAL A 5 14.84 -2.08 9.95
C VAL A 5 13.59 -1.24 9.65
N LEU A 6 13.46 -0.05 10.25
CA LEU A 6 12.34 0.86 9.98
C LEU A 6 12.33 1.31 8.51
N TRP A 7 13.48 1.65 7.94
CA TRP A 7 13.57 2.01 6.53
C TRP A 7 13.19 0.86 5.60
N ILE A 8 13.57 -0.38 5.91
CA ILE A 8 13.12 -1.56 5.16
C ILE A 8 11.60 -1.71 5.22
N ILE A 9 11.00 -1.57 6.41
CA ILE A 9 9.54 -1.67 6.58
C ILE A 9 8.83 -0.59 5.78
N ILE A 10 9.31 0.66 5.83
CA ILE A 10 8.72 1.79 5.09
C ILE A 10 8.82 1.53 3.58
N LEU A 11 10.01 1.15 3.09
CA LEU A 11 10.23 0.88 1.67
C LEU A 11 9.35 -0.28 1.20
N GLY A 12 9.35 -1.40 1.93
CA GLY A 12 8.55 -2.57 1.60
C GLY A 12 7.06 -2.27 1.60
N SER A 13 6.57 -1.54 2.59
CA SER A 13 5.16 -1.11 2.66
C SER A 13 4.80 -0.18 1.50
N THR A 14 5.69 0.73 1.12
CA THR A 14 5.48 1.65 -0.02
C THR A 14 5.40 0.87 -1.34
N VAL A 15 6.29 -0.10 -1.56
CA VAL A 15 6.26 -0.96 -2.75
C VAL A 15 4.96 -1.77 -2.81
N LEU A 16 4.55 -2.39 -1.70
CA LEU A 16 3.30 -3.15 -1.64
C LEU A 16 2.07 -2.27 -1.87
N ALA A 17 2.04 -1.08 -1.28
CA ALA A 17 0.96 -0.11 -1.49
C ALA A 17 0.86 0.28 -2.97
N LEU A 18 1.97 0.50 -3.66
CA LEU A 18 1.98 0.80 -5.09
C LEU A 18 1.48 -0.38 -5.93
N LEU A 19 1.97 -1.59 -5.66
CA LEU A 19 1.56 -2.79 -6.40
C LEU A 19 0.05 -3.06 -6.25
N PHE A 20 -0.46 -3.01 -5.01
CA PHE A 20 -1.89 -3.19 -4.76
C PHE A 20 -2.71 -2.02 -5.29
N GLY A 21 -2.20 -0.78 -5.22
CA GLY A 21 -2.88 0.40 -5.73
C GLY A 21 -3.03 0.37 -7.25
N ILE A 22 -2.00 -0.06 -7.98
CA ILE A 22 -2.07 -0.28 -9.44
C ILE A 22 -3.10 -1.35 -9.76
N THR A 23 -3.07 -2.48 -9.05
CA THR A 23 -4.01 -3.59 -9.24
C THR A 23 -5.46 -3.19 -8.91
N TRP A 24 -5.65 -2.38 -7.88
CA TRP A 24 -6.94 -1.85 -7.50
C TRP A 24 -7.46 -0.86 -8.56
N SER A 25 -6.60 0.03 -9.02
CA SER A 25 -6.93 1.02 -10.06
C SER A 25 -7.31 0.36 -11.38
N SER A 26 -6.58 -0.69 -11.81
CA SER A 26 -6.94 -1.43 -13.02
C SER A 26 -8.29 -2.14 -12.90
N ARG A 27 -8.73 -2.47 -11.67
CA ARG A 27 -9.99 -3.17 -11.39
C ARG A 27 -11.20 -2.23 -11.27
N LEU A 28 -10.99 -0.93 -11.05
CA LEU A 28 -12.08 0.05 -10.92
C LEU A 28 -12.88 0.25 -12.21
N ASN A 29 -12.25 0.01 -13.37
CA ASN A 29 -12.85 0.21 -14.68
C ASN A 29 -13.31 -1.10 -15.35
N LEU A 30 -13.38 -2.20 -14.60
CA LEU A 30 -13.84 -3.49 -15.12
C LEU A 30 -15.38 -3.57 -15.10
N GLU A 31 -15.96 -4.02 -16.20
CA GLU A 31 -17.40 -4.26 -16.34
C GLU A 31 -17.74 -5.65 -15.82
N TYR A 32 -18.04 -5.74 -14.52
CA TYR A 32 -18.49 -7.00 -13.90
C TYR A 32 -19.91 -7.36 -14.37
N ASN A 33 -20.17 -8.65 -14.57
CA ASN A 33 -21.50 -9.16 -14.89
C ASN A 33 -22.43 -9.20 -13.66
N GLU A 34 -23.66 -9.69 -13.82
CA GLU A 34 -24.66 -9.81 -12.74
C GLU A 34 -24.20 -10.72 -11.59
N GLU A 35 -23.24 -11.63 -11.83
CA GLU A 35 -22.64 -12.50 -10.82
C GLU A 35 -21.40 -11.87 -10.13
N GLY A 36 -21.06 -10.61 -10.46
CA GLY A 36 -19.89 -9.92 -9.90
C GLY A 36 -18.56 -10.43 -10.45
N ARG A 37 -18.55 -10.98 -11.67
CA ARG A 37 -17.36 -11.55 -12.32
C ARG A 37 -17.00 -10.80 -13.59
N TYR A 38 -15.71 -10.63 -13.83
CA TYR A 38 -15.15 -10.15 -15.09
C TYR A 38 -14.17 -11.19 -15.63
N PHE A 39 -14.30 -11.57 -16.90
CA PHE A 39 -13.35 -12.48 -17.54
C PHE A 39 -12.37 -11.69 -18.42
N ASP A 40 -11.09 -11.75 -18.07
CA ASP A 40 -10.02 -11.15 -18.84
C ASP A 40 -9.59 -12.11 -19.95
N THR A 41 -9.91 -11.77 -21.20
CA THR A 41 -9.58 -12.59 -22.36
C THR A 41 -8.08 -12.64 -22.65
N ASN A 42 -7.30 -11.64 -22.21
CA ASN A 42 -5.85 -11.60 -22.42
C ASN A 42 -5.12 -12.47 -21.40
N ALA A 43 -5.57 -12.43 -20.15
CA ALA A 43 -4.96 -13.22 -19.06
C ALA A 43 -5.58 -14.61 -18.91
N LEU A 44 -6.75 -14.87 -19.51
CA LEU A 44 -7.56 -16.07 -19.32
C LEU A 44 -7.90 -16.33 -17.84
N VAL A 45 -8.16 -15.25 -17.10
CA VAL A 45 -8.46 -15.28 -15.66
C VAL A 45 -9.79 -14.58 -15.39
N THR A 46 -10.57 -15.15 -14.47
CA THR A 46 -11.77 -14.50 -13.95
C THR A 46 -11.43 -13.69 -12.70
N TYR A 47 -11.82 -12.43 -12.70
CA TYR A 47 -11.73 -11.52 -11.57
C TYR A 47 -13.08 -11.42 -10.86
N ASP A 48 -13.03 -11.45 -9.53
CA ASP A 48 -14.18 -11.25 -8.66
C ASP A 48 -14.26 -9.79 -8.22
N GLN A 49 -15.48 -9.23 -8.19
CA GLN A 49 -15.74 -7.86 -7.77
C GLN A 49 -15.34 -7.62 -6.31
N ALA A 50 -15.47 -8.62 -5.42
CA ALA A 50 -15.04 -8.52 -4.03
C ALA A 50 -13.53 -8.25 -3.91
N ALA A 51 -12.74 -8.70 -4.89
CA ALA A 51 -11.31 -8.43 -4.92
C ALA A 51 -11.00 -6.92 -5.02
N LEU A 52 -11.89 -6.12 -5.62
CA LEU A 52 -11.76 -4.66 -5.65
C LEU A 52 -11.62 -4.11 -4.22
N LEU A 53 -12.52 -4.50 -3.32
CA LEU A 53 -12.51 -4.03 -1.94
C LEU A 53 -11.26 -4.53 -1.20
N VAL A 54 -10.86 -5.78 -1.43
CA VAL A 54 -9.65 -6.38 -0.81
C VAL A 54 -8.39 -5.61 -1.22
N TYR A 55 -8.17 -5.40 -2.52
CA TYR A 55 -7.00 -4.65 -2.99
C TYR A 55 -7.02 -3.19 -2.53
N GLY A 56 -8.20 -2.55 -2.47
CA GLY A 56 -8.35 -1.21 -1.89
C GLY A 56 -7.97 -1.17 -0.41
N ALA A 57 -8.44 -2.12 0.39
CA ALA A 57 -8.12 -2.23 1.81
C ALA A 57 -6.63 -2.50 2.05
N LEU A 58 -6.01 -3.38 1.26
CA LEU A 58 -4.57 -3.64 1.33
C LEU A 58 -3.75 -2.40 0.95
N THR A 59 -4.14 -1.71 -0.13
CA THR A 59 -3.49 -0.46 -0.55
C THR A 59 -3.52 0.57 0.58
N LEU A 60 -4.69 0.76 1.20
CA LEU A 60 -4.85 1.68 2.32
C LEU A 60 -4.00 1.27 3.53
N LEU A 61 -4.03 -0.01 3.92
CA LEU A 61 -3.27 -0.54 5.04
C LEU A 61 -1.75 -0.25 4.89
N PHE A 62 -1.18 -0.62 3.75
CA PHE A 62 0.24 -0.43 3.52
C PHE A 62 0.63 1.04 3.34
N THR A 63 -0.26 1.86 2.79
CA THR A 63 -0.08 3.32 2.74
C THR A 63 -0.01 3.91 4.15
N LEU A 64 -0.91 3.51 5.05
CA LEU A 64 -0.92 3.98 6.43
C LEU A 64 0.33 3.53 7.20
N ILE A 65 0.78 2.30 7.01
CA ILE A 65 2.02 1.81 7.61
C ILE A 65 3.22 2.62 7.10
N GLY A 66 3.31 2.87 5.79
CA GLY A 66 4.38 3.67 5.18
C GLY A 66 4.41 5.10 5.70
N ILE A 67 3.26 5.79 5.67
CA ILE A 67 3.12 7.18 6.16
C ILE A 67 3.40 7.24 7.66
N GLY A 68 2.81 6.35 8.46
CA GLY A 68 3.01 6.29 9.90
C GLY A 68 4.47 6.04 10.28
N GLY A 69 5.14 5.12 9.58
CA GLY A 69 6.57 4.85 9.75
C GLY A 69 7.45 6.06 9.39
N TYR A 70 7.12 6.77 8.32
CA TYR A 70 7.82 7.99 7.92
C TYR A 70 7.66 9.10 8.98
N ILE A 71 6.43 9.38 9.41
CA ILE A 71 6.14 10.38 10.45
C ILE A 71 6.87 10.04 11.76
N TYR A 72 6.87 8.78 12.16
CA TYR A 72 7.58 8.32 13.36
C TYR A 72 9.09 8.57 13.25
N THR A 73 9.68 8.21 12.12
CA THR A 73 11.12 8.40 11.86
C THR A 73 11.50 9.88 11.83
N ALA A 74 10.70 10.72 11.17
CA ALA A 74 10.90 12.16 11.11
C ALA A 74 10.82 12.81 12.50
N LYS A 75 9.86 12.40 13.34
CA LYS A 75 9.72 12.90 14.72
C LYS A 75 10.93 12.51 15.58
N SER A 76 11.41 11.27 15.45
CA SER A 76 12.60 10.81 16.18
C SER A 76 13.85 11.63 15.82
N PHE A 77 14.03 11.94 14.54
CA PHE A 77 15.18 12.74 14.07
C PHE A 77 15.12 14.19 14.56
N ASN A 78 13.93 14.81 14.51
CA ASN A 78 13.73 16.18 15.02
C ASN A 78 14.01 16.30 16.52
N ASN A 79 13.66 15.29 17.32
CA ASN A 79 13.95 15.27 18.76
C ASN A 79 15.47 15.19 19.02
N LEU A 80 16.17 14.34 18.28
CA LEU A 80 17.64 14.21 18.40
C LEU A 80 18.36 15.52 18.05
N ILE A 81 17.91 16.23 17.02
CA ILE A 81 18.47 17.55 16.67
C ILE A 81 18.29 18.55 17.81
N LYS A 82 17.14 18.54 18.50
CA LYS A 82 16.88 19.44 19.62
C LYS A 82 17.81 19.15 20.81
N GLU A 83 18.03 17.89 21.13
CA GLU A 83 18.92 17.47 22.22
C GLU A 83 20.39 17.86 21.95
N VAL A 84 20.85 17.78 20.71
CA VAL A 84 22.24 18.15 20.34
C VAL A 84 22.48 19.66 20.31
N LYS A 85 21.42 20.46 20.19
CA LYS A 85 21.50 21.94 20.14
C LYS A 85 21.40 22.62 21.51
N LEU A 86 21.10 21.86 22.57
CA LEU A 86 21.06 22.30 23.98
C LEU A 86 22.39 22.01 24.67
#